data_AF-A0A5J6PTG1-F1
#
_entry.id   AF-A0A5J6PTG1-F1
#
_cell.length_a   1.000
_cell.length_b   1.000
_cell.length_c   1.000
_cell.angle_alpha   90.00
_cell.angle_beta   90.00
_cell.angle_gamma   90.00
#
_symmetry.space_group_name_H-M   'P 1'
#
loop_
_entity.id
_entity.type
_entity.pdbx_description
1 polymer ?
#
loop_
_entity_poly.entity_id
_entity_poly.type
_entity_poly.pdbx_seq_one_letter_code
_entity_poly.pdbx_strand_id
1 'polypeptide(L)' 'MFQTQTLKPVPVSVIGTYNTLEAASRQVDLFMRKQDHDACANIVPSNTGTGYTVQAVKWQ' A
#
# COMPACT_ATOMS: atom_id res chain seq x y z
N MET A 1 -16.21 -27.78 -6.08
CA MET A 1 -16.43 -26.32 -6.22
C MET A 1 -15.24 -25.61 -5.61
N PHE A 2 -14.37 -25.00 -6.42
CA PHE A 2 -13.31 -24.15 -5.89
C PHE A 2 -13.97 -22.83 -5.47
N GLN A 3 -14.14 -22.62 -4.17
CA GLN A 3 -14.50 -21.30 -3.65
C GLN A 3 -13.32 -20.38 -3.98
N THR A 4 -13.49 -19.56 -5.01
CA THR A 4 -12.58 -18.47 -5.32
C THR A 4 -12.73 -17.46 -4.19
N GLN A 5 -11.97 -17.64 -3.11
CA GLN A 5 -11.81 -16.62 -2.10
C GLN A 5 -11.30 -15.38 -2.84
N THR A 6 -12.14 -14.35 -2.88
CA THR A 6 -11.81 -13.09 -3.52
C THR A 6 -10.78 -12.42 -2.62
N LEU A 7 -9.50 -12.71 -2.87
CA LEU A 7 -8.39 -12.08 -2.18
C LEU A 7 -8.53 -10.58 -2.41
N LYS A 8 -8.79 -9.84 -1.33
CA LYS A 8 -8.87 -8.38 -1.39
C LYS A 8 -7.73 -7.79 -0.57
N PRO A 9 -7.09 -6.73 -1.07
CA PRO A 9 -6.06 -6.05 -0.29
C PRO A 9 -6.75 -5.30 0.85
N VAL A 10 -6.50 -5.74 2.08
CA VAL A 10 -6.99 -5.07 3.29
C VAL A 10 -5.90 -4.13 3.79
N PRO A 11 -6.16 -2.82 3.94
CA PRO A 11 -5.18 -1.90 4.51
C PRO A 11 -4.95 -2.26 5.97
N VAL A 12 -3.69 -2.57 6.30
CA VAL A 12 -3.27 -2.92 7.66
C VAL A 12 -2.65 -1.74 8.39
N SER A 13 -2.00 -0.83 7.67
CA SER A 13 -1.37 0.36 8.26
C SER A 13 -1.10 1.45 7.23
N VAL A 14 -1.11 2.71 7.66
CA VAL A 14 -0.68 3.85 6.85
C VAL A 14 0.82 4.07 7.07
N ILE A 15 1.60 4.01 6.00
CA ILE A 15 3.06 4.21 6.02
C ILE A 15 3.38 5.71 6.02
N GLY A 16 2.62 6.50 5.26
CA GLY A 16 2.77 7.95 5.20
C GLY A 16 1.99 8.59 4.05
N THR A 17 1.91 9.91 4.08
CA THR A 17 1.28 10.72 3.02
C THR A 17 2.34 11.60 2.36
N TYR A 18 2.33 11.64 1.04
CA TYR A 18 3.33 12.29 0.20
C TYR A 18 2.67 13.20 -0.81
N ASN A 19 3.31 14.33 -1.13
CA ASN A 19 2.73 15.29 -2.08
C ASN A 19 2.82 14.82 -3.54
N THR A 20 3.79 13.97 -3.88
CA THR A 20 4.01 13.48 -5.24
C THR A 20 3.97 11.96 -5.30
N LEU A 21 3.57 11.44 -6.47
CA LEU A 21 3.56 10.00 -6.73
C LEU A 21 4.98 9.43 -6.66
N GLU A 22 5.98 10.17 -7.13
CA GLU A 22 7.39 9.75 -7.08
C GLU A 22 7.88 9.53 -5.65
N ALA A 23 7.55 10.44 -4.72
CA ALA A 23 7.90 10.30 -3.32
C ALA A 23 7.19 9.11 -2.67
N ALA A 24 5.91 8.90 -2.98
CA ALA A 24 5.14 7.75 -2.53
C ALA A 24 5.74 6.42 -3.05
N SER A 25 6.06 6.35 -4.35
CA SER A 25 6.69 5.19 -4.98
C SER A 25 8.06 4.88 -4.38
N ARG A 26 8.87 5.91 -4.09
CA ARG A 26 10.17 5.73 -3.45
C ARG A 26 10.04 5.19 -2.03
N GLN A 27 9.01 5.63 -1.29
CA GLN A 27 8.73 5.05 0.02
C GLN A 27 8.29 3.59 -0.08
N VAL A 28 7.45 3.24 -1.05
CA VAL A 28 7.05 1.84 -1.29
C VAL A 28 8.28 0.97 -1.58
N ASP A 29 9.18 1.42 -2.46
CA ASP A 29 10.43 0.70 -2.74
C ASP A 29 11.28 0.50 -1.48
N LEU A 30 11.44 1.52 -0.64
CA LEU A 30 12.14 1.41 0.64
C LEU A 30 11.44 0.45 1.62
N PHE A 31 10.11 0.47 1.63
CA PHE A 31 9.29 -0.40 2.47
C PHE A 31 9.44 -1.86 2.04
N MET A 32 9.29 -2.15 0.75
CA MET A 32 9.41 -3.51 0.21
C MET A 32 10.81 -4.09 0.38
N ARG A 33 11.87 -3.27 0.33
CA ARG A 33 13.25 -3.72 0.59
C ARG A 33 13.51 -4.14 2.04
N LYS A 34 12.75 -3.61 3.00
CA LYS A 34 12.95 -3.87 4.44
C LYS A 34 12.02 -4.93 5.01
N GLN A 35 10.99 -5.33 4.29
CA GLN A 35 9.96 -6.22 4.80
C GLN A 35 9.96 -7.60 4.15
N ASP A 36 9.25 -8.52 4.80
CA ASP A 36 9.02 -9.89 4.37
C ASP A 36 8.41 -9.98 2.97
N HIS A 37 8.59 -11.14 2.32
CA HIS A 37 8.15 -11.40 0.96
C HIS A 37 6.62 -11.29 0.76
N ASP A 38 5.84 -11.33 1.86
CA ASP A 38 4.38 -11.21 1.88
C ASP A 38 3.89 -9.75 2.02
N ALA A 39 4.79 -8.80 2.25
CA ALA A 39 4.43 -7.41 2.45
C ALA A 39 4.00 -6.74 1.15
N CYS A 40 2.73 -6.32 1.10
CA CYS A 40 2.21 -5.53 -0.01
C CYS A 40 2.02 -4.08 0.42
N ALA A 41 2.21 -3.16 -0.50
CA ALA A 41 1.92 -1.75 -0.31
C ALA A 41 1.00 -1.25 -1.43
N ASN A 42 0.12 -0.32 -1.08
CA ASN A 42 -0.81 0.31 -1.98
C ASN A 42 -0.66 1.84 -1.88
N ILE A 43 -0.71 2.52 -3.02
CA ILE A 43 -0.68 3.97 -3.09
C ILE A 43 -2.07 4.44 -3.47
N VAL A 44 -2.71 5.19 -2.58
CA VAL A 44 -4.06 5.73 -2.80
C VAL A 44 -4.04 7.25 -2.82
N PRO A 45 -4.95 7.92 -3.55
CA PRO A 45 -5.13 9.36 -3.42
C PRO A 45 -5.46 9.74 -1.97
N SER A 46 -4.91 10.85 -1.47
CA SER A 46 -5.23 11.31 -0.13
C SER A 46 -6.66 11.88 -0.06
N ASN A 47 -7.45 11.44 0.92
CA ASN A 47 -8.78 12.00 1.16
C ASN A 47 -8.77 13.48 1.59
N THR A 48 -7.62 14.01 2.02
CA THR A 48 -7.47 15.41 2.45
C THR A 48 -7.19 16.39 1.31
N GLY A 49 -7.26 15.95 0.05
CA GLY A 49 -7.11 16.81 -1.13
C GLY A 49 -5.90 16.42 -1.98
N THR A 50 -4.76 17.08 -1.80
CA THR A 50 -3.57 16.88 -2.66
C THR A 50 -2.58 15.89 -2.05
N GLY A 51 -2.24 14.85 -2.82
CA GLY A 51 -1.17 13.91 -2.48
C GLY A 51 -1.59 12.45 -2.54
N TYR A 52 -0.68 11.60 -2.10
CA TYR A 52 -0.74 10.14 -2.17
C TYR A 52 -0.43 9.56 -0.80
N THR A 53 -1.33 8.72 -0.31
CA THR A 53 -1.12 7.96 0.92
C THR A 53 -0.64 6.58 0.57
N VAL A 54 0.51 6.21 1.12
CA VAL A 54 1.04 4.86 1.02
C VAL A 54 0.52 4.05 2.22
N GLN A 55 -0.09 2.91 1.93
CA GLN A 55 -0.65 1.99 2.92
C GLN A 55 -0.02 0.62 2.75
N ALA A 56 0.40 0.01 3.85
CA ALA A 56 0.67 -1.42 3.87
C ALA A 56 -0.67 -2.15 3.76
N VAL A 57 -0.74 -3.15 2.88
CA VAL A 57 -1.92 -3.99 2.68
C VAL A 57 -1.54 -5.45 2.86
N LYS A 58 -2.48 -6.25 3.34
CA LYS A 58 -2.37 -7.70 3.39
C LYS A 58 -3.48 -8.31 2.56
N TRP A 59 -3.16 -9.32 1.76
CA TRP A 59 -4.15 -10.09 1.02
C TRP A 59 -4.75 -11.15 1.95
N GLN A 60 -6.07 -11.12 2.10
CA GLN A 60 -6.85 -12.07 2.90
C GLN A 60 -8.04 -12.60 2.10
#